data_AF-A0A956DB12-F1
#
_entry.id   AF-A0A956DB12-F1
#
_cell.length_a   1.000
_cell.length_b   1.000
_cell.length_c   1.000
_cell.angle_alpha   90.00
_cell.angle_beta   90.00
_cell.angle_gamma   90.00
#
_symmetry.space_group_name_H-M   'P 1'
#
loop_
_entity.id
_entity.type
_entity.pdbx_description
1 polymer ?
#
loop_
_entity_poly.entity_id
_entity_poly.type
_entity_poly.pdbx_seq_one_letter_code
_entity_poly.pdbx_strand_id
1 'polypeptide(L)'
;FAKAYCWAFVTWNYFLCQTHFHNNRTFLVVVLSVLLLLPCGNVLSLDAWRARRRGAPLPTEAPLWAMYLLRFEALSVYLGSGGSKLFEPDWRAGIVTWDRVLRYRHLLEASIAPEWLVELLSGLAFHAVFAKVAIATEIFVAVGLVFRRTRYAAAFVAFWFHAVIGVALKVEVFSYLAVAVLLVWSTPKVRDRRLEIDEGDPRGRALARRVRRLDWLARFEIVGGDGPPRLVERDGSEHVGGAAVARAYLRMPLLFPFVAPLALPGVRRWVVARLDRRRNA
;
A
#
# COMPACT_ATOMS: atom_id res chain seq x y z
N PHE A 1 -16.47 -10.22 -17.90
CA PHE A 1 -17.20 -9.12 -17.20
C PHE A 1 -16.31 -8.00 -16.64
N ALA A 2 -15.17 -8.28 -15.99
CA ALA A 2 -14.32 -7.24 -15.36
C ALA A 2 -13.83 -6.16 -16.34
N LYS A 3 -13.52 -6.55 -17.58
CA LYS A 3 -13.12 -5.65 -18.66
C LYS A 3 -14.25 -4.71 -19.09
N ALA A 4 -15.48 -5.21 -19.16
CA ALA A 4 -16.65 -4.37 -19.47
C ALA A 4 -16.91 -3.31 -18.39
N TYR A 5 -16.72 -3.64 -17.11
CA TYR A 5 -16.80 -2.67 -16.01
C TYR A 5 -15.69 -1.61 -16.06
N CYS A 6 -14.43 -2.02 -16.26
CA CYS A 6 -13.33 -1.05 -16.40
C CYS A 6 -13.56 -0.13 -17.61
N TRP A 7 -14.02 -0.69 -18.73
CA TRP A 7 -14.34 0.07 -19.94
C TRP A 7 -15.49 1.05 -19.71
N ALA A 8 -16.60 0.64 -19.09
CA ALA A 8 -17.71 1.54 -18.76
C ALA A 8 -17.26 2.68 -17.84
N PHE A 9 -16.39 2.40 -16.86
CA PHE A 9 -15.87 3.40 -15.93
C PHE A 9 -14.91 4.39 -16.60
N VAL A 10 -14.07 3.91 -17.52
CA VAL A 10 -13.19 4.74 -18.36
C VAL A 10 -14.03 5.63 -19.28
N THR A 11 -14.99 5.06 -20.00
CA THR A 11 -15.89 5.79 -20.91
C THR A 11 -16.70 6.86 -20.17
N TRP A 12 -17.24 6.54 -18.99
CA TRP A 12 -17.95 7.50 -18.14
C TRP A 12 -17.06 8.68 -17.72
N ASN A 13 -15.87 8.41 -17.19
CA ASN A 13 -14.97 9.48 -16.73
C ASN A 13 -14.47 10.34 -17.89
N TYR A 14 -14.16 9.73 -19.04
CA TYR A 14 -13.56 10.43 -20.18
C TYR A 14 -14.57 11.27 -20.97
N PHE A 15 -15.77 10.74 -21.24
CA PHE A 15 -16.73 11.39 -22.13
C PHE A 15 -17.82 12.17 -21.40
N LEU A 16 -18.24 11.72 -20.21
CA LEU A 16 -19.41 12.27 -19.52
C LEU A 16 -19.06 13.22 -18.36
N CYS A 17 -17.80 13.23 -17.89
CA CYS A 17 -17.36 14.04 -16.75
C CYS A 17 -16.33 15.12 -17.14
N GLN A 18 -16.64 15.91 -18.16
CA GLN A 18 -15.69 16.89 -18.74
C GLN A 18 -15.43 18.11 -17.85
N THR A 19 -16.32 18.48 -16.92
CA THR A 19 -16.20 19.70 -16.09
C THR A 19 -15.34 19.53 -14.83
N HIS A 20 -14.83 18.32 -14.54
CA HIS A 20 -14.10 18.00 -13.32
C HIS A 20 -12.85 17.14 -13.55
N PHE A 21 -12.14 17.37 -14.66
CA PHE A 21 -10.86 16.70 -14.93
C PHE A 21 -9.76 17.23 -14.01
N HIS A 22 -9.73 16.73 -12.77
CA HIS A 22 -8.58 16.84 -11.89
C HIS A 22 -7.59 15.72 -12.22
N ASN A 23 -6.27 15.96 -12.10
CA ASN A 23 -5.19 14.99 -12.34
C ASN A 23 -5.44 13.61 -11.70
N ASN A 24 -6.13 13.60 -10.56
CA ASN A 24 -6.55 12.43 -9.82
C ASN A 24 -7.48 11.46 -10.60
N ARG A 25 -8.39 12.00 -11.43
CA ARG A 25 -9.30 11.20 -12.26
C ARG A 25 -8.61 10.70 -13.52
N THR A 26 -7.70 11.48 -14.08
CA THR A 26 -6.81 11.05 -15.18
C THR A 26 -6.01 9.82 -14.75
N PHE A 27 -5.38 9.85 -13.57
CA PHE A 27 -4.65 8.70 -13.03
C PHE A 27 -5.54 7.44 -12.90
N LEU A 28 -6.78 7.60 -12.41
CA LEU A 28 -7.74 6.49 -12.35
C LEU A 28 -8.07 5.93 -13.73
N VAL A 29 -8.35 6.79 -14.72
CA VAL A 29 -8.65 6.37 -16.09
C VAL A 29 -7.46 5.63 -16.70
N VAL A 30 -6.24 6.12 -16.52
CA VAL A 30 -5.02 5.46 -17.03
C VAL A 30 -4.86 4.09 -16.38
N VAL A 31 -4.95 3.99 -15.05
CA VAL A 31 -4.83 2.69 -14.35
C VAL A 31 -5.89 1.70 -14.80
N LEU A 32 -7.16 2.13 -14.91
CA LEU A 32 -8.25 1.26 -15.37
C LEU A 32 -8.08 0.84 -16.84
N SER A 33 -7.59 1.75 -17.69
CA SER A 33 -7.28 1.45 -19.10
C SER A 33 -6.15 0.44 -19.21
N VAL A 34 -5.09 0.58 -18.40
CA VAL A 34 -4.03 -0.42 -18.31
C VAL A 34 -4.62 -1.75 -17.84
N LEU A 35 -5.35 -1.79 -16.72
CA LEU A 35 -5.98 -3.01 -16.19
C LEU A 35 -6.91 -3.71 -17.20
N LEU A 36 -7.58 -2.96 -18.08
CA LEU A 36 -8.41 -3.50 -19.16
C LEU A 36 -7.59 -4.32 -20.17
N LEU A 37 -6.40 -3.83 -20.51
CA LEU A 37 -5.48 -4.46 -21.46
C LEU A 37 -4.77 -5.68 -20.83
N LEU A 38 -4.65 -5.70 -19.50
CA LEU A 38 -3.93 -6.76 -18.80
C LEU A 38 -4.78 -8.04 -18.58
N PRO A 39 -4.15 -9.23 -18.50
CA PRO A 39 -4.82 -10.49 -18.16
C PRO A 39 -5.14 -10.60 -16.65
N CYS A 40 -5.54 -9.50 -16.00
CA CYS A 40 -5.87 -9.46 -14.57
C CYS A 40 -7.11 -10.31 -14.19
N GLY A 41 -7.89 -10.73 -15.19
CA GLY A 41 -9.12 -11.49 -15.01
C GLY A 41 -8.93 -12.98 -14.71
N ASN A 42 -7.72 -13.55 -14.79
CA ASN A 42 -7.57 -15.01 -14.79
C ASN A 42 -7.62 -15.66 -13.41
N VAL A 43 -7.59 -14.88 -12.32
CA VAL A 43 -7.51 -15.41 -10.94
C VAL A 43 -8.70 -15.02 -10.07
N LEU A 44 -9.04 -13.74 -9.95
CA LEU A 44 -10.07 -13.25 -9.01
C LEU A 44 -11.34 -12.72 -9.72
N SER A 45 -11.55 -13.07 -10.99
CA SER A 45 -12.77 -12.68 -11.70
C SER A 45 -13.87 -13.75 -11.60
N LEU A 46 -15.11 -13.32 -11.86
CA LEU A 46 -16.24 -14.23 -12.08
C LEU A 46 -15.97 -15.21 -13.24
N ASP A 47 -15.25 -14.76 -14.28
CA ASP A 47 -14.90 -15.59 -15.43
C ASP A 47 -13.96 -16.72 -15.01
N ALA A 48 -12.94 -16.42 -14.20
CA ALA A 48 -12.03 -17.41 -13.61
C ALA A 48 -12.72 -18.35 -12.62
N TRP A 49 -13.68 -17.85 -11.84
CA TRP A 49 -14.50 -18.69 -10.95
C TRP A 49 -15.38 -19.67 -11.74
N ARG A 50 -16.04 -19.22 -12.81
CA ARG A 50 -16.82 -20.08 -13.70
C ARG A 50 -15.95 -21.12 -14.41
N ALA A 51 -14.80 -20.70 -14.93
CA ALA A 51 -13.86 -21.58 -15.63
C ALA A 51 -13.34 -22.70 -14.70
N ARG A 52 -12.99 -22.36 -13.45
CA ARG A 52 -12.62 -23.35 -12.41
C ARG A 52 -13.74 -24.34 -12.08
N ARG A 53 -14.99 -23.86 -11.95
CA ARG A 53 -16.14 -24.76 -11.73
C ARG A 53 -16.39 -25.73 -12.89
N ARG A 54 -15.92 -25.39 -14.10
CA ARG A 54 -16.02 -26.23 -15.30
C ARG A 54 -14.76 -27.07 -15.58
N GLY A 55 -13.79 -27.09 -14.65
CA GLY A 55 -12.56 -27.87 -14.81
C GLY A 55 -11.57 -27.29 -15.83
N ALA A 56 -11.75 -26.07 -16.31
CA ALA A 56 -10.89 -25.42 -17.29
C ALA A 56 -10.22 -24.17 -16.68
N PRO A 57 -9.22 -24.32 -15.79
CA PRO A 57 -8.57 -23.18 -15.15
C PRO A 57 -7.87 -22.28 -16.19
N LEU A 58 -7.94 -20.96 -15.97
CA LEU A 58 -7.25 -19.98 -16.82
C LEU A 58 -5.75 -19.90 -16.47
N PRO A 59 -4.90 -19.41 -17.40
CA PRO A 59 -3.46 -19.24 -17.15
C PRO A 59 -3.18 -18.36 -15.93
N THR A 60 -2.25 -18.82 -15.08
CA THR A 60 -1.85 -18.11 -13.85
C THR A 60 -0.62 -17.22 -14.02
N GLU A 61 0.01 -17.29 -15.19
CA GLU A 61 1.14 -16.46 -15.58
C GLU A 61 0.68 -15.23 -16.38
N ALA A 62 1.40 -14.12 -16.23
CA ALA A 62 1.14 -12.88 -16.92
C ALA A 62 2.45 -12.19 -17.31
N PRO A 63 2.47 -11.46 -18.44
CA PRO A 63 3.69 -10.76 -18.86
C PRO A 63 4.03 -9.63 -17.89
N LEU A 64 5.33 -9.48 -17.59
CA LEU A 64 5.80 -8.50 -16.59
C LEU A 64 5.71 -7.03 -17.04
N TRP A 65 5.64 -6.77 -18.36
CA TRP A 65 5.55 -5.39 -18.89
C TRP A 65 4.36 -4.64 -18.29
N ALA A 66 3.27 -5.35 -18.05
CA ALA A 66 2.04 -4.89 -17.44
C ALA A 66 2.27 -4.20 -16.09
N MET A 67 3.01 -4.90 -15.23
CA MET A 67 3.38 -4.43 -13.91
C MET A 67 4.36 -3.26 -14.01
N TYR A 68 5.32 -3.31 -14.94
CA TYR A 68 6.26 -2.21 -15.15
C TYR A 68 5.58 -0.93 -15.65
N LEU A 69 4.57 -1.04 -16.53
CA LEU A 69 3.78 0.11 -16.98
C LEU A 69 3.04 0.77 -15.81
N LEU A 70 2.40 -0.02 -14.94
CA LEU A 70 1.76 0.50 -13.73
C LEU A 70 2.76 1.12 -12.75
N ARG A 71 3.98 0.58 -12.65
CA ARG A 71 5.07 1.19 -11.85
C ARG A 71 5.50 2.52 -12.44
N PHE A 72 5.70 2.57 -13.76
CA PHE A 72 6.07 3.80 -14.46
C PHE A 72 5.01 4.88 -14.23
N GLU A 73 3.73 4.56 -14.44
CA GLU A 73 2.63 5.50 -14.21
C GLU A 73 2.61 6.01 -12.76
N ALA A 74 2.73 5.12 -11.78
CA ALA A 74 2.80 5.51 -10.37
C ALA A 74 4.01 6.41 -10.07
N LEU A 75 5.18 6.10 -10.62
CA LEU A 75 6.39 6.91 -10.48
C LEU A 75 6.20 8.29 -11.09
N SER A 76 5.65 8.38 -12.30
CA SER A 76 5.38 9.64 -12.99
C SER A 76 4.47 10.55 -12.17
N VAL A 77 3.46 10.00 -11.50
CA VAL A 77 2.61 10.77 -10.58
C VAL A 77 3.41 11.34 -9.40
N TYR A 78 4.21 10.53 -8.71
CA TYR A 78 4.99 11.03 -7.56
C TYR A 78 6.11 11.98 -7.99
N LEU A 79 6.79 11.71 -9.10
CA LEU A 79 7.85 12.58 -9.63
C LEU A 79 7.27 13.89 -10.16
N GLY A 80 6.14 13.86 -10.87
CA GLY A 80 5.46 15.07 -11.34
C GLY A 80 4.92 15.91 -10.19
N SER A 81 4.27 15.27 -9.22
CA SER A 81 3.72 15.92 -8.03
C SER A 81 4.81 16.48 -7.11
N GLY A 82 5.86 15.70 -6.82
CA GLY A 82 6.95 16.14 -5.95
C GLY A 82 7.88 17.12 -6.66
N GLY A 83 8.15 16.89 -7.94
CA GLY A 83 8.99 17.74 -8.79
C GLY A 83 8.39 19.12 -9.00
N SER A 84 7.11 19.23 -9.36
CA SER A 84 6.44 20.54 -9.51
C SER A 84 6.55 21.38 -8.23
N LYS A 85 6.27 20.78 -7.07
CA LYS A 85 6.42 21.45 -5.76
C LYS A 85 7.88 21.80 -5.42
N LEU A 86 8.84 20.97 -5.84
CA LEU A 86 10.25 21.21 -5.61
C LEU A 86 10.74 22.43 -6.41
N PHE A 87 10.31 22.57 -7.67
CA PHE A 87 10.78 23.64 -8.55
C PHE A 87 10.01 24.96 -8.36
N GLU A 88 8.76 24.91 -7.89
CA GLU A 88 7.94 26.10 -7.66
C GLU A 88 8.32 26.82 -6.33
N PRO A 89 8.75 28.09 -6.36
CA PRO A 89 9.18 28.82 -5.17
C PRO A 89 8.11 28.91 -4.08
N ASP A 90 6.85 29.13 -4.46
CA ASP A 90 5.75 29.32 -3.52
C ASP A 90 5.43 28.04 -2.73
N TRP A 91 5.59 26.87 -3.37
CA TRP A 91 5.52 25.60 -2.67
C TRP A 91 6.67 25.43 -1.68
N ARG A 92 7.91 25.71 -2.10
CA ARG A 92 9.07 25.61 -1.19
C ARG A 92 9.00 26.58 0.00
N ALA A 93 8.43 27.75 -0.22
CA ALA A 93 8.18 28.75 0.81
C ALA A 93 6.98 28.40 1.71
N GLY A 94 6.16 27.41 1.33
CA GLY A 94 4.97 27.00 2.08
C GLY A 94 3.74 27.88 1.84
N ILE A 95 3.85 28.91 0.99
CA ILE A 95 2.80 29.90 0.71
C ILE A 95 1.52 29.20 0.26
N VAL A 96 1.62 28.21 -0.64
CA VAL A 96 0.45 27.47 -1.16
C VAL A 96 -0.34 26.78 -0.05
N THR A 97 0.36 26.14 0.89
CA THR A 97 -0.31 25.44 2.00
C THR A 97 -0.83 26.41 3.07
N TRP A 98 -0.10 27.51 3.28
CA TRP A 98 -0.45 28.55 4.24
C TRP A 98 -1.69 29.32 3.81
N ASP A 99 -1.74 29.78 2.57
CA ASP A 99 -2.89 30.48 1.99
C ASP A 99 -4.17 29.63 2.08
N ARG A 100 -4.05 28.32 1.81
CA ARG A 100 -5.18 27.40 1.98
C ARG A 100 -5.71 27.38 3.42
N VAL A 101 -4.84 27.35 4.42
CA VAL A 101 -5.29 27.38 5.83
C VAL A 101 -5.90 28.73 6.18
N LEU A 102 -5.27 29.84 5.77
CA LEU A 102 -5.80 31.17 6.06
C LEU A 102 -7.19 31.43 5.48
N ARG A 103 -7.48 30.96 4.26
CA ARG A 103 -8.82 31.05 3.66
C ARG A 103 -9.92 30.40 4.51
N TYR A 104 -9.56 29.36 5.27
CA TYR A 104 -10.49 28.62 6.13
C TYR A 104 -10.21 28.82 7.63
N ARG A 105 -9.41 29.82 8.00
CA ARG A 105 -9.01 30.08 9.40
C ARG A 105 -10.22 30.30 10.31
N HIS A 106 -11.27 30.96 9.82
CA HIS A 106 -12.52 31.15 10.55
C HIS A 106 -13.15 29.83 11.03
N LEU A 107 -12.96 28.72 10.31
CA LEU A 107 -13.43 27.39 10.74
C LEU A 107 -12.58 26.81 11.87
N LEU A 108 -11.28 27.12 11.89
CA LEU A 108 -10.37 26.72 12.98
C LEU A 108 -10.68 27.50 14.25
N GLU A 109 -10.92 28.81 14.14
CA GLU A 109 -11.29 29.69 15.26
C GLU A 109 -12.65 29.33 15.86
N ALA A 110 -13.61 28.89 15.03
CA ALA A 110 -14.90 28.42 15.50
C ALA A 110 -14.88 26.99 16.08
N SER A 111 -13.73 26.30 16.02
CA SER A 111 -13.60 24.92 16.51
C SER A 111 -13.24 24.87 18.00
N ILE A 112 -13.24 23.67 18.58
CA ILE A 112 -12.76 23.44 19.96
C ILE A 112 -11.23 23.46 20.10
N ALA A 113 -10.51 23.82 19.04
CA ALA A 113 -9.06 23.86 19.05
C ALA A 113 -8.56 24.99 19.99
N PRO A 114 -7.52 24.74 20.80
CA PRO A 114 -6.93 25.78 21.61
C PRO A 114 -6.23 26.83 20.74
N GLU A 115 -6.17 28.07 21.22
CA GLU A 115 -5.65 29.24 20.48
C GLU A 115 -4.22 29.01 19.95
N TRP A 116 -3.32 28.46 20.78
CA TRP A 116 -1.95 28.15 20.37
C TRP A 116 -1.87 27.23 19.14
N LEU A 117 -2.85 26.32 18.97
CA LEU A 117 -2.90 25.41 17.84
C LEU A 117 -3.38 26.13 16.58
N VAL A 118 -4.35 27.04 16.72
CA VAL A 118 -4.82 27.90 15.62
C VAL A 118 -3.69 28.81 15.14
N GLU A 119 -2.93 29.39 16.06
CA GLU A 119 -1.74 30.21 15.74
C GLU A 119 -0.66 29.40 15.03
N LEU A 120 -0.31 28.22 15.57
CA LEU A 120 0.68 27.32 14.97
C LEU A 120 0.27 26.94 13.54
N LEU A 121 -0.97 26.48 13.36
CA LEU A 121 -1.49 26.07 12.05
C LEU A 121 -1.63 27.25 11.08
N SER A 122 -1.77 28.48 11.57
CA SER A 122 -1.84 29.67 10.72
C SER A 122 -0.46 30.30 10.45
N GLY A 123 0.60 29.78 11.06
CA GLY A 123 1.96 30.34 10.95
C GLY A 123 2.63 29.95 9.64
N LEU A 124 3.15 30.95 8.90
CA LEU A 124 3.89 30.68 7.66
C LEU A 124 5.12 29.79 7.88
N ALA A 125 5.82 29.95 9.00
CA ALA A 125 7.00 29.13 9.33
C ALA A 125 6.65 27.63 9.45
N PHE A 126 5.51 27.31 10.09
CA PHE A 126 5.00 25.94 10.17
C PHE A 126 4.77 25.38 8.77
N HIS A 127 4.10 26.15 7.91
CA HIS A 127 3.82 25.75 6.53
C HIS A 127 5.07 25.61 5.65
N ALA A 128 6.08 26.46 5.84
CA ALA A 128 7.35 26.37 5.15
C ALA A 128 8.09 25.07 5.49
N VAL A 129 8.02 24.61 6.74
CA VAL A 129 8.57 23.31 7.16
C VAL A 129 7.72 22.17 6.63
N PHE A 130 6.39 22.26 6.81
CA PHE A 130 5.45 21.24 6.35
C PHE A 130 5.56 20.98 4.84
N ALA A 131 5.70 22.04 4.04
CA ALA A 131 5.86 21.91 2.59
C ALA A 131 7.15 21.16 2.22
N LYS A 132 8.27 21.42 2.92
CA LYS A 132 9.53 20.67 2.71
C LYS A 132 9.37 19.20 3.08
N VAL A 133 8.67 18.89 4.16
CA VAL A 133 8.35 17.51 4.56
C VAL A 133 7.47 16.84 3.50
N ALA A 134 6.45 17.53 2.97
CA ALA A 134 5.59 17.01 1.91
C ALA A 134 6.38 16.71 0.63
N ILE A 135 7.22 17.64 0.17
CA ILE A 135 8.10 17.47 -1.00
C ILE A 135 9.05 16.30 -0.79
N ALA A 136 9.75 16.26 0.36
CA ALA A 136 10.68 15.19 0.68
C ALA A 136 9.97 13.82 0.74
N THR A 137 8.75 13.78 1.27
CA THR A 137 7.92 12.57 1.33
C THR A 137 7.58 12.08 -0.08
N GLU A 138 7.09 12.95 -0.96
CA GLU A 138 6.73 12.57 -2.34
C GLU A 138 7.94 12.06 -3.14
N ILE A 139 9.08 12.75 -3.03
CA ILE A 139 10.33 12.32 -3.69
C ILE A 139 10.85 11.01 -3.08
N PHE A 140 10.81 10.87 -1.75
CA PHE A 140 11.20 9.63 -1.07
C PHE A 140 10.32 8.46 -1.49
N VAL A 141 9.02 8.65 -1.64
CA VAL A 141 8.12 7.60 -2.13
C VAL A 141 8.47 7.23 -3.57
N ALA A 142 8.66 8.21 -4.45
CA ALA A 142 9.04 7.97 -5.85
C ALA A 142 10.33 7.13 -5.95
N VAL A 143 11.41 7.63 -5.35
CA VAL A 143 12.74 7.01 -5.44
C VAL A 143 12.80 5.73 -4.60
N GLY A 144 12.22 5.75 -3.41
CA GLY A 144 12.28 4.66 -2.45
C GLY A 144 11.52 3.41 -2.88
N LEU A 145 10.44 3.53 -3.67
CA LEU A 145 9.73 2.38 -4.21
C LEU A 145 10.56 1.61 -5.25
N VAL A 146 11.39 2.31 -6.04
CA VAL A 146 12.26 1.71 -7.05
C VAL A 146 13.27 0.76 -6.41
N PHE A 147 13.98 1.23 -5.39
CA PHE A 147 15.07 0.48 -4.76
C PHE A 147 14.57 -0.60 -3.81
N ARG A 148 15.04 -1.84 -4.01
CA ARG A 148 14.63 -3.00 -3.20
C ARG A 148 14.85 -2.83 -1.69
N ARG A 149 15.92 -2.11 -1.30
CA ARG A 149 16.30 -1.90 0.10
C ARG A 149 15.33 -0.96 0.84
N THR A 150 14.85 0.08 0.16
CA THR A 150 14.01 1.13 0.76
C THR A 150 12.52 0.93 0.49
N ARG A 151 12.16 0.05 -0.46
CA ARG A 151 10.77 -0.18 -0.89
C ARG A 151 9.75 -0.40 0.23
N TYR A 152 10.10 -1.18 1.25
CA TYR A 152 9.19 -1.41 2.37
C TYR A 152 8.94 -0.11 3.16
N ALA A 153 9.99 0.65 3.46
CA ALA A 153 9.85 1.93 4.13
C ALA A 153 9.05 2.92 3.26
N ALA A 154 9.34 2.98 1.95
CA ALA A 154 8.63 3.84 1.01
C ALA A 154 7.13 3.47 0.90
N ALA A 155 6.79 2.18 0.84
CA ALA A 155 5.40 1.74 0.83
C ALA A 155 4.67 2.06 2.14
N PHE A 156 5.34 1.94 3.29
CA PHE A 156 4.78 2.33 4.58
C PHE A 156 4.51 3.83 4.66
N VAL A 157 5.49 4.65 4.26
CA VAL A 157 5.36 6.10 4.21
C VAL A 157 4.26 6.51 3.23
N ALA A 158 4.22 5.91 2.04
CA ALA A 158 3.18 6.18 1.05
C ALA A 158 1.77 5.86 1.58
N PHE A 159 1.61 4.72 2.27
CA PHE A 159 0.32 4.37 2.88
C PHE A 159 -0.16 5.45 3.85
N TRP A 160 0.68 5.85 4.80
CA TRP A 160 0.30 6.85 5.80
C TRP A 160 0.16 8.24 5.22
N PHE A 161 1.00 8.61 4.24
CA PHE A 161 0.86 9.84 3.49
C PHE A 161 -0.53 9.92 2.83
N HIS A 162 -0.95 8.88 2.11
CA HIS A 162 -2.27 8.83 1.47
C HIS A 162 -3.42 8.75 2.47
N ALA A 163 -3.25 8.06 3.61
CA ALA A 163 -4.25 8.05 4.67
C ALA A 163 -4.46 9.46 5.25
N VAL A 164 -3.37 10.17 5.56
CA VAL A 164 -3.42 11.52 6.11
C VAL A 164 -4.04 12.51 5.12
N ILE A 165 -3.58 12.56 3.88
CA ILE A 165 -4.15 13.49 2.89
C ILE A 165 -5.57 13.10 2.47
N GLY A 166 -5.91 11.81 2.51
CA GLY A 166 -7.28 11.34 2.26
C GLY A 166 -8.26 11.89 3.29
N VAL A 167 -7.88 11.88 4.58
CA VAL A 167 -8.69 12.42 5.68
C VAL A 167 -8.64 13.95 5.71
N ALA A 168 -7.44 14.53 5.70
CA ALA A 168 -7.24 15.96 5.94
C ALA A 168 -7.60 16.84 4.73
N LEU A 169 -7.29 16.37 3.52
CA LEU A 169 -7.48 17.14 2.28
C LEU A 169 -8.61 16.60 1.41
N LYS A 170 -9.36 15.60 1.88
CA LYS A 170 -10.47 14.94 1.16
C LYS A 170 -10.10 14.59 -0.29
N VAL A 171 -8.91 14.00 -0.46
CA VAL A 171 -8.38 13.60 -1.77
C VAL A 171 -9.00 12.27 -2.26
N GLU A 172 -9.98 11.74 -1.51
CA GLU A 172 -10.92 10.65 -1.84
C GLU A 172 -10.33 9.54 -2.73
N VAL A 173 -10.92 9.32 -3.92
CA VAL A 173 -10.65 8.19 -4.82
C VAL A 173 -9.18 8.05 -5.16
N PHE A 174 -8.45 9.16 -5.25
CA PHE A 174 -7.01 9.12 -5.53
C PHE A 174 -6.21 8.49 -4.39
N SER A 175 -6.55 8.79 -3.13
CA SER A 175 -5.84 8.21 -1.98
C SER A 175 -6.07 6.70 -1.91
N TYR A 176 -7.31 6.25 -2.15
CA TYR A 176 -7.64 4.83 -2.22
C TYR A 176 -6.89 4.12 -3.36
N LEU A 177 -6.89 4.72 -4.56
CA LEU A 177 -6.21 4.18 -5.72
C LEU A 177 -4.69 4.13 -5.50
N ALA A 178 -4.11 5.19 -4.96
CA ALA A 178 -2.67 5.26 -4.72
C ALA A 178 -2.21 4.19 -3.71
N VAL A 179 -2.99 3.94 -2.65
CA VAL A 179 -2.76 2.83 -1.72
C VAL A 179 -2.89 1.48 -2.43
N ALA A 180 -3.92 1.28 -3.26
CA ALA A 180 -4.10 0.03 -3.99
C ALA A 180 -2.94 -0.24 -4.97
N VAL A 181 -2.45 0.78 -5.67
CA VAL A 181 -1.33 0.67 -6.62
C VAL A 181 -0.01 0.31 -5.93
N LEU A 182 0.14 0.50 -4.60
CA LEU A 182 1.31 -0.01 -3.86
C LEU A 182 1.48 -1.53 -4.03
N LEU A 183 0.40 -2.27 -4.29
CA LEU A 183 0.46 -3.72 -4.53
C LEU A 183 1.29 -4.10 -5.76
N VAL A 184 1.39 -3.23 -6.77
CA VAL A 184 2.22 -3.45 -7.97
C VAL A 184 3.72 -3.51 -7.63
N TRP A 185 4.13 -2.99 -6.47
CA TRP A 185 5.51 -3.07 -5.97
C TRP A 185 5.83 -4.37 -5.21
N SER A 186 4.81 -5.22 -5.01
CA SER A 186 5.02 -6.57 -4.49
C SER A 186 5.83 -7.45 -5.46
N THR A 187 6.37 -8.56 -4.93
CA THR A 187 7.05 -9.54 -5.79
C THR A 187 5.99 -10.28 -6.59
N PRO A 188 6.09 -10.36 -7.93
CA PRO A 188 5.12 -11.05 -8.79
C PRO A 188 5.36 -12.57 -8.79
N LYS A 189 5.52 -13.17 -7.61
CA LYS A 189 5.64 -14.60 -7.41
C LYS A 189 4.68 -15.02 -6.30
N VAL A 190 3.91 -16.06 -6.58
CA VAL A 190 3.06 -16.72 -5.59
C VAL A 190 3.83 -17.89 -4.98
N ARG A 191 3.52 -18.22 -3.73
CA ARG A 191 4.07 -19.37 -2.99
C ARG A 191 5.60 -19.40 -3.00
N ASP A 192 6.22 -18.23 -2.94
CA ASP A 192 7.68 -18.06 -2.94
C ASP A 192 8.29 -18.18 -1.53
N ARG A 193 7.47 -18.57 -0.54
CA ARG A 193 7.83 -18.76 0.87
C ARG A 193 7.12 -19.99 1.40
N ARG A 194 7.83 -20.82 2.15
CA ARG A 194 7.27 -22.01 2.77
C ARG A 194 7.07 -21.77 4.27
N LEU A 195 5.83 -21.92 4.74
CA LEU A 195 5.46 -21.76 6.13
C LEU A 195 5.00 -23.12 6.67
N GLU A 196 5.87 -23.77 7.42
CA GLU A 196 5.61 -25.05 8.07
C GLU A 196 4.90 -24.79 9.40
N ILE A 197 3.71 -25.38 9.56
CA ILE A 197 2.89 -25.22 10.75
C ILE A 197 2.32 -26.59 11.14
N ASP A 198 2.43 -26.92 12.43
CA ASP A 198 1.72 -28.04 13.03
C ASP A 198 0.22 -27.72 13.14
N GLU A 199 -0.59 -28.29 12.23
CA GLU A 199 -2.05 -28.19 12.28
C GLU A 199 -2.68 -29.18 13.29
N GLY A 200 -1.89 -30.02 13.96
CA GLY A 200 -2.27 -30.79 15.14
C GLY A 200 -2.41 -29.92 16.40
N ASP A 201 -1.59 -28.87 16.53
CA ASP A 201 -1.68 -27.86 17.60
C ASP A 201 -2.84 -26.86 17.34
N PRO A 202 -3.77 -26.63 18.30
CA PRO A 202 -4.79 -25.58 18.19
C PRO A 202 -4.25 -24.19 17.82
N ARG A 203 -3.07 -23.81 18.32
CA ARG A 203 -2.43 -22.52 18.02
C ARG A 203 -1.91 -22.49 16.59
N GLY A 204 -1.29 -23.57 16.14
CA GLY A 204 -0.88 -23.78 14.75
C GLY A 204 -2.06 -23.71 13.79
N ARG A 205 -3.17 -24.41 14.06
CA ARG A 205 -4.42 -24.30 13.28
C ARG A 205 -4.96 -22.86 13.19
N ALA A 206 -4.92 -22.11 14.29
CA ALA A 206 -5.36 -20.72 14.31
C ALA A 206 -4.45 -19.84 13.44
N LEU A 207 -3.13 -20.03 13.50
CA LEU A 207 -2.17 -19.33 12.65
C LEU A 207 -2.39 -19.67 11.17
N ALA A 208 -2.49 -20.95 10.81
CA ALA A 208 -2.72 -21.39 9.44
C ALA A 208 -4.00 -20.78 8.86
N ARG A 209 -5.11 -20.79 9.62
CA ARG A 209 -6.38 -20.14 9.21
C ARG A 209 -6.21 -18.63 8.98
N ARG A 210 -5.49 -17.93 9.86
CA ARG A 210 -5.23 -16.49 9.68
C ARG A 210 -4.39 -16.23 8.44
N VAL A 211 -3.32 -17.00 8.22
CA VAL A 211 -2.47 -16.87 7.02
C VAL A 211 -3.31 -17.10 5.77
N ARG A 212 -4.08 -18.20 5.69
CA ARG A 212 -4.96 -18.49 4.55
C ARG A 212 -5.96 -17.36 4.26
N ARG A 213 -6.50 -16.73 5.30
CA ARG A 213 -7.48 -15.65 5.16
C ARG A 213 -6.87 -14.31 4.76
N LEU A 214 -5.67 -13.99 5.26
CA LEU A 214 -5.05 -12.67 5.14
C LEU A 214 -3.99 -12.60 4.02
N ASP A 215 -3.46 -13.73 3.57
CA ASP A 215 -2.51 -13.81 2.46
C ASP A 215 -3.22 -13.89 1.09
N TRP A 216 -4.03 -12.87 0.81
CA TRP A 216 -4.67 -12.65 -0.49
C TRP A 216 -3.73 -12.56 -1.70
N LEU A 217 -2.43 -12.30 -1.48
CA LEU A 217 -1.41 -12.34 -2.55
C LEU A 217 -0.81 -13.73 -2.74
N ALA A 218 -1.27 -14.73 -1.99
CA ALA A 218 -0.81 -16.12 -2.05
C ALA A 218 0.72 -16.23 -2.00
N ARG A 219 1.38 -15.50 -1.10
CA ARG A 219 2.84 -15.50 -0.92
C ARG A 219 3.34 -16.75 -0.22
N PHE A 220 2.53 -17.35 0.65
CA PHE A 220 2.92 -18.50 1.45
C PHE A 220 2.37 -19.80 0.88
N GLU A 221 3.24 -20.78 0.74
CA GLU A 221 2.87 -22.19 0.74
C GLU A 221 2.81 -22.67 2.19
N ILE A 222 1.63 -23.10 2.63
CA ILE A 222 1.45 -23.67 3.97
C ILE A 222 1.61 -25.18 3.85
N VAL A 223 2.58 -25.73 4.58
CA VAL A 223 2.80 -27.17 4.67
C VAL A 223 2.62 -27.64 6.10
N GLY A 224 2.23 -28.91 6.26
CA GLY A 224 2.28 -29.56 7.57
C GLY A 224 3.73 -29.65 8.03
N GLY A 225 3.97 -29.38 9.31
CA GLY A 225 5.26 -29.58 9.96
C GLY A 225 5.05 -30.01 11.40
N ASP A 226 6.11 -30.53 12.02
CA ASP A 226 6.08 -30.96 13.40
C ASP A 226 6.75 -29.90 14.29
N GLY A 227 6.04 -29.46 15.34
CA GLY A 227 6.58 -28.53 16.33
C GLY A 227 6.45 -27.04 15.95
N PRO A 228 7.41 -26.17 16.31
CA PRO A 228 7.24 -24.72 16.20
C PRO A 228 7.21 -24.24 14.73
N PRO A 229 6.38 -23.23 14.38
CA PRO A 229 6.31 -22.70 13.03
C PRO A 229 7.68 -22.36 12.47
N ARG A 230 7.92 -22.78 11.23
CA ARG A 230 9.15 -22.49 10.49
C ARG A 230 8.79 -21.75 9.21
N LEU A 231 9.48 -20.65 8.95
CA LEU A 231 9.35 -19.88 7.74
C LEU A 231 10.66 -19.95 6.96
N VAL A 232 10.58 -20.46 5.73
CA VAL A 232 11.65 -20.38 4.74
C VAL A 232 11.32 -19.23 3.79
N GLU A 233 12.18 -18.23 3.76
CA GLU A 233 12.06 -17.08 2.86
C GLU A 233 12.58 -17.41 1.46
N ARG A 234 12.31 -16.52 0.49
CA ARG A 234 12.68 -16.70 -0.91
C ARG A 234 14.19 -16.83 -1.14
N ASP A 235 15.00 -16.23 -0.28
CA ASP A 235 16.47 -16.31 -0.34
C ASP A 235 17.03 -17.55 0.36
N GLY A 236 16.16 -18.46 0.82
CA GLY A 236 16.52 -19.65 1.59
C GLY A 236 16.78 -19.37 3.06
N SER A 237 16.67 -18.12 3.53
CA SER A 237 16.82 -17.84 4.96
C SER A 237 15.68 -18.42 5.77
N GLU A 238 16.02 -18.97 6.93
CA GLU A 238 15.07 -19.67 7.79
C GLU A 238 14.83 -18.94 9.11
N HIS A 239 13.59 -19.03 9.56
CA HIS A 239 13.14 -18.49 10.83
C HIS A 239 12.25 -19.52 11.54
N VAL A 240 12.39 -19.62 12.86
CA VAL A 240 11.65 -20.59 13.68
C VAL A 240 10.90 -19.86 14.81
N GLY A 241 9.78 -20.43 15.25
CA GLY A 241 9.04 -19.97 16.42
C GLY A 241 8.42 -18.59 16.25
N GLY A 242 8.50 -17.73 17.26
CA GLY A 242 7.97 -16.36 17.23
C GLY A 242 8.58 -15.51 16.12
N ALA A 243 9.83 -15.75 15.73
CA ALA A 243 10.48 -15.06 14.61
C ALA A 243 9.82 -15.40 13.27
N ALA A 244 9.45 -16.68 13.05
CA ALA A 244 8.72 -17.12 11.86
C ALA A 244 7.36 -16.42 11.78
N VAL A 245 6.62 -16.36 12.89
CA VAL A 245 5.29 -15.73 12.95
C VAL A 245 5.37 -14.22 12.70
N ALA A 246 6.30 -13.52 13.36
CA ALA A 246 6.48 -12.08 13.19
C ALA A 246 6.86 -11.74 11.73
N ARG A 247 7.74 -12.54 11.13
CA ARG A 247 8.11 -12.41 9.72
C ARG A 247 6.94 -12.69 8.79
N ALA A 248 6.14 -13.73 9.06
CA ALA A 248 4.97 -14.05 8.25
C ALA A 248 3.99 -12.87 8.21
N TYR A 249 3.68 -12.26 9.37
CA TYR A 249 2.82 -11.07 9.43
C TYR A 249 3.41 -9.86 8.71
N LEU A 250 4.71 -9.62 8.80
CA LEU A 250 5.37 -8.52 8.09
C LEU A 250 5.22 -8.63 6.55
N ARG A 251 5.01 -9.83 6.02
CA ARG A 251 4.79 -10.04 4.58
C ARG A 251 3.32 -10.03 4.17
N MET A 252 2.36 -9.94 5.11
CA MET A 252 0.93 -9.86 4.79
C MET A 252 0.54 -8.43 4.45
N PRO A 253 0.02 -8.13 3.24
CA PRO A 253 -0.19 -6.74 2.82
C PRO A 253 -1.22 -5.97 3.64
N LEU A 254 -2.29 -6.64 4.12
CA LEU A 254 -3.32 -5.98 4.94
C LEU A 254 -2.82 -5.61 6.33
N LEU A 255 -1.90 -6.40 6.88
CA LEU A 255 -1.31 -6.13 8.18
C LEU A 255 -0.13 -5.17 8.07
N PHE A 256 0.51 -5.12 6.90
CA PHE A 256 1.76 -4.41 6.67
C PHE A 256 1.78 -2.98 7.23
N PRO A 257 0.75 -2.13 7.04
CA PRO A 257 0.77 -0.78 7.60
C PRO A 257 0.85 -0.71 9.13
N PHE A 258 0.40 -1.77 9.82
CA PHE A 258 0.36 -1.84 11.28
C PHE A 258 1.55 -2.61 11.86
N VAL A 259 2.11 -3.53 11.07
CA VAL A 259 3.23 -4.38 11.52
C VAL A 259 4.58 -3.98 10.89
N ALA A 260 4.63 -3.03 9.97
CA ALA A 260 5.88 -2.52 9.41
C ALA A 260 6.89 -2.06 10.47
N PRO A 261 6.51 -1.46 11.62
CA PRO A 261 7.45 -1.16 12.70
C PRO A 261 8.17 -2.39 13.26
N LEU A 262 7.61 -3.61 13.10
CA LEU A 262 8.30 -4.87 13.45
C LEU A 262 9.55 -5.13 12.60
N ALA A 263 9.75 -4.41 11.50
CA ALA A 263 11.00 -4.46 10.76
C ALA A 263 12.18 -3.89 11.57
N LEU A 264 11.90 -2.98 12.51
CA LEU A 264 12.91 -2.38 13.38
C LEU A 264 13.48 -3.44 14.34
N PRO A 265 14.82 -3.60 14.43
CA PRO A 265 15.44 -4.67 15.22
C PRO A 265 14.99 -4.71 16.69
N GLY A 266 14.87 -3.55 17.35
CA GLY A 266 14.45 -3.46 18.76
C GLY A 266 13.02 -3.95 18.98
N VAL A 267 12.08 -3.43 18.18
CA VAL A 267 10.65 -3.82 18.23
C VAL A 267 10.51 -5.31 17.90
N ARG A 268 11.22 -5.80 16.88
CA ARG A 268 11.21 -7.21 16.48
C ARG A 268 11.61 -8.13 17.63
N ARG A 269 12.74 -7.85 18.30
CA ARG A 269 13.24 -8.66 19.42
C ARG A 269 12.21 -8.75 20.54
N TRP A 270 11.61 -7.62 20.92
CA TRP A 270 10.59 -7.59 21.97
C TRP A 270 9.34 -8.40 21.60
N VAL A 271 8.84 -8.26 20.37
CA VAL A 271 7.66 -9.03 19.91
C VAL A 271 7.95 -10.52 19.82
N VAL A 272 9.11 -10.92 19.29
CA VAL A 272 9.53 -12.33 19.21
C VAL A 272 9.57 -12.93 20.61
N ALA A 273 10.24 -12.28 21.57
CA ALA A 273 10.30 -12.75 22.95
C ALA A 273 8.91 -12.86 23.62
N ARG A 274 7.94 -12.02 23.24
CA ARG A 274 6.56 -12.11 23.73
C ARG A 274 5.79 -13.27 23.08
N LEU A 275 6.01 -13.50 21.78
CA LEU A 275 5.39 -14.60 21.05
C LEU A 275 5.90 -15.94 21.56
N ASP A 276 7.20 -16.08 21.81
CA ASP A 276 7.79 -17.31 22.34
C ASP A 276 7.28 -17.60 23.76
N ARG A 277 7.22 -16.58 24.65
CA ARG A 277 6.64 -16.73 25.99
C ARG A 277 5.19 -17.20 25.97
N ARG A 278 4.37 -16.64 25.08
CA ARG A 278 2.96 -17.05 24.92
C ARG A 278 2.79 -18.47 24.38
N ARG A 279 3.82 -19.04 23.76
CA ARG A 279 3.77 -20.39 23.20
C ARG A 279 4.23 -21.45 24.21
N ASN A 280 5.12 -21.06 25.13
CA ASN A 280 5.62 -21.93 26.20
C ASN A 280 4.73 -21.93 27.45
N ALA A 281 3.75 -21.02 27.54
CA ALA A 281 2.67 -21.01 28.53
C ALA A 281 1.41 -21.65 27.95
#